data_AF-A0A815FHC5-F1
#
_entry.id   AF-A0A815FHC5-F1
#
_cell.length_a   1.000
_cell.length_b   1.000
_cell.length_c   1.000
_cell.angle_alpha   90.00
_cell.angle_beta   90.00
_cell.angle_gamma   90.00
#
_symmetry.space_group_name_H-M   'P 1'
#
loop_
_entity.id
_entity.type
_entity.pdbx_description
1 polymer ?
#
loop_
_entity_poly.entity_id
_entity_poly.type
_entity_poly.pdbx_seq_one_letter_code
_entity_poly.pdbx_strand_id
1 'polypeptide(L)'
;MCDMCSPKQVVAITSCKGCLKDMCRRHFNDHREKLFKDLQNVFDLHDNLLQELQLTTNRASKSSDSNNALALFKQIDEWKAKTIERVSQAANEARANVERLFSRKAEYDQLKKKVDEITKELKDQQESESFVETDIDHWMKQLKQLKADLNRPSKVDTDPPVLQVQNIDWNTIIKISSSYNEHGKHTNLAQNQLEKGMLYLLSIKYP
;
A
#
# COMPACT_ATOMS: atom_id res chain seq x y z
N MET A 1 -27.48 -36.23 -62.97
CA MET A 1 -28.31 -37.23 -62.23
C MET A 1 -27.95 -37.15 -60.77
N CYS A 2 -28.84 -37.51 -59.84
CA CYS A 2 -28.52 -37.46 -58.41
C CYS A 2 -27.46 -38.52 -58.03
N ASP A 3 -26.36 -38.09 -57.42
CA ASP A 3 -25.22 -38.94 -57.06
C ASP A 3 -25.52 -39.93 -55.92
N MET A 4 -26.52 -39.61 -55.09
CA MET A 4 -26.87 -40.35 -53.87
C MET A 4 -28.06 -41.32 -54.05
N CYS A 5 -28.68 -41.38 -55.23
CA CYS A 5 -29.80 -42.29 -55.51
C CYS A 5 -29.31 -43.63 -56.07
N SER A 6 -29.93 -44.73 -55.63
CA SER A 6 -29.76 -46.07 -56.25
C SER A 6 -31.13 -46.70 -56.52
N PRO A 7 -31.50 -46.95 -57.81
CA PRO A 7 -30.74 -46.65 -59.03
C PRO A 7 -30.68 -45.14 -59.35
N LYS A 8 -29.65 -44.72 -60.09
CA LYS A 8 -29.36 -43.30 -60.44
C LYS A 8 -30.31 -42.75 -61.52
N GLN A 9 -31.61 -42.84 -61.28
CA GLN A 9 -32.65 -42.45 -62.26
C GLN A 9 -33.31 -41.10 -61.92
N VAL A 10 -33.05 -40.54 -60.73
CA VAL A 10 -33.65 -39.27 -60.30
C VAL A 10 -32.79 -38.09 -60.77
N VAL A 11 -33.44 -37.12 -61.42
CA VAL A 11 -32.80 -35.88 -61.89
C VAL A 11 -32.29 -35.08 -60.69
N ALA A 12 -31.04 -34.62 -60.79
CA ALA A 12 -30.48 -33.69 -59.82
C ALA A 12 -31.05 -32.31 -60.08
N ILE A 13 -31.43 -31.61 -59.01
CA ILE A 13 -32.02 -30.26 -59.11
C ILE A 13 -31.07 -29.18 -58.58
N THR A 14 -30.04 -29.58 -57.84
CA THR A 14 -29.09 -28.67 -57.21
C THR A 14 -27.76 -29.37 -56.94
N SER A 15 -26.68 -28.60 -56.92
CA SER A 15 -25.33 -29.07 -56.61
C SER A 15 -24.81 -28.38 -55.35
N CYS A 16 -24.21 -29.15 -54.46
CA CYS A 16 -23.59 -28.59 -53.26
C CYS A 16 -22.15 -28.17 -53.56
N LYS A 17 -21.85 -26.87 -53.52
CA LYS A 17 -20.49 -26.36 -53.76
C LYS A 17 -19.45 -26.85 -52.74
N GLY A 18 -19.87 -27.22 -51.53
CA GLY A 18 -18.97 -27.65 -50.46
C GLY A 18 -18.48 -29.10 -50.63
N CYS A 19 -19.34 -30.02 -51.05
CA CYS A 19 -18.97 -31.42 -51.26
C CYS A 19 -18.94 -31.86 -52.74
N LEU A 20 -19.24 -30.93 -53.67
CA LEU A 20 -19.22 -31.11 -55.13
C LEU A 20 -20.10 -32.27 -55.64
N LYS A 21 -21.24 -32.51 -54.98
CA LYS A 21 -22.20 -33.56 -55.36
C LYS A 21 -23.50 -32.97 -55.90
N ASP A 22 -24.03 -33.60 -56.93
CA ASP A 22 -25.33 -33.30 -57.53
C ASP A 22 -26.43 -34.11 -56.84
N MET A 23 -27.46 -33.44 -56.35
CA MET A 23 -28.48 -34.05 -55.50
C MET A 23 -29.90 -33.76 -55.99
N CYS A 24 -30.80 -34.74 -55.83
CA CYS A 24 -32.24 -34.50 -55.89
C CYS A 24 -32.70 -33.79 -54.61
N ARG A 25 -33.94 -33.27 -54.60
CA ARG A 25 -34.49 -32.51 -53.46
C ARG A 25 -34.36 -33.24 -52.12
N ARG A 26 -34.66 -34.55 -52.10
CA ARG A 26 -34.63 -35.37 -50.88
C ARG A 26 -33.22 -35.45 -50.31
N HIS A 27 -32.26 -35.93 -51.11
CA HIS A 27 -30.88 -36.08 -50.66
C HIS A 27 -30.19 -34.75 -50.35
N PHE A 28 -30.62 -33.65 -50.96
CA PHE A 28 -30.17 -32.32 -50.58
C PHE A 28 -30.65 -31.93 -49.16
N ASN A 29 -31.91 -32.22 -48.83
CA ASN A 29 -32.45 -31.98 -47.49
C ASN A 29 -31.76 -32.87 -46.46
N ASP A 30 -31.59 -34.17 -46.76
CA ASP A 30 -30.89 -35.11 -45.87
C ASP A 30 -29.42 -34.67 -45.65
N HIS A 31 -28.76 -34.20 -46.71
CA HIS A 31 -27.40 -33.65 -46.63
C HIS A 31 -27.35 -32.41 -45.73
N ARG A 32 -28.33 -31.51 -45.82
CA ARG A 32 -28.42 -30.31 -44.99
C ARG A 32 -28.71 -30.64 -43.54
N GLU A 33 -29.57 -31.61 -43.27
CA GLU A 33 -29.82 -32.10 -41.91
C GLU A 33 -28.56 -32.74 -41.31
N LYS A 34 -27.83 -33.54 -42.09
CA LYS A 34 -26.56 -34.11 -41.64
C LYS A 34 -25.53 -33.04 -41.32
N LEU A 35 -25.37 -32.04 -42.19
CA LEU A 35 -24.45 -30.91 -41.94
C LEU A 35 -24.82 -30.14 -40.67
N PHE A 36 -26.11 -29.98 -40.37
CA PHE A 36 -26.54 -29.35 -39.13
C PHE A 36 -26.13 -30.19 -37.90
N LYS A 37 -26.31 -31.52 -37.95
CA LYS A 37 -25.85 -32.43 -36.89
C LYS A 37 -24.33 -32.38 -36.72
N ASP A 38 -23.59 -32.36 -37.83
CA ASP A 38 -22.13 -32.25 -37.79
C ASP A 38 -21.68 -30.92 -37.16
N LEU A 39 -22.40 -29.82 -37.42
CA LEU A 39 -22.14 -28.52 -36.78
C LEU A 39 -22.45 -28.53 -35.27
N GLN A 40 -23.52 -29.22 -34.85
CA GLN A 40 -23.80 -29.38 -33.41
C GLN A 40 -22.66 -30.12 -32.70
N ASN A 41 -22.10 -31.17 -33.30
CA ASN A 41 -20.94 -31.85 -32.74
C ASN A 41 -19.72 -30.92 -32.61
N VAL A 42 -19.55 -29.94 -33.51
CA VAL A 42 -18.48 -28.94 -33.38
C VAL A 42 -18.72 -28.01 -32.19
N PHE A 43 -19.97 -27.59 -31.95
CA PHE A 43 -20.31 -26.83 -30.75
C PHE A 43 -20.08 -27.64 -29.47
N ASP A 44 -20.48 -28.91 -29.45
CA ASP A 44 -20.23 -29.79 -28.30
C ASP A 44 -18.72 -29.94 -28.03
N LEU A 45 -17.91 -30.13 -29.08
CA LEU A 45 -16.44 -30.20 -28.93
C LEU A 45 -15.85 -28.88 -28.43
N HIS A 46 -16.33 -27.75 -28.93
CA HIS A 46 -15.90 -26.42 -28.48
C HIS A 46 -16.20 -26.21 -26.99
N ASP A 47 -17.41 -26.54 -26.55
CA ASP A 47 -17.84 -26.32 -25.17
C ASP A 47 -17.09 -27.25 -24.20
N ASN A 48 -16.86 -28.51 -24.61
CA ASN A 48 -16.02 -29.44 -23.85
C ASN A 48 -14.58 -28.92 -23.71
N LEU A 49 -13.99 -28.41 -24.80
CA LEU A 49 -12.64 -27.84 -24.76
C LEU A 49 -12.56 -26.61 -23.86
N LEU A 50 -13.55 -25.71 -23.90
CA LEU A 50 -13.63 -24.58 -22.98
C LEU A 50 -13.70 -25.04 -21.53
N GLN A 51 -14.49 -26.07 -21.22
CA GLN A 51 -14.61 -26.62 -19.88
C GLN A 51 -13.29 -27.25 -19.41
N GLU A 52 -12.61 -28.01 -20.27
CA GLU A 52 -11.29 -28.59 -19.97
C GLU A 52 -10.23 -27.52 -19.71
N LEU A 53 -10.20 -26.44 -20.51
CA LEU A 53 -9.30 -25.31 -20.30
C LEU A 53 -9.54 -24.61 -18.97
N GLN A 54 -10.81 -24.39 -18.61
CA GLN A 54 -11.18 -23.80 -17.32
C GLN A 54 -10.76 -24.70 -16.14
N LEU A 55 -11.04 -26.00 -16.22
CA LEU A 55 -10.64 -26.95 -15.19
C LEU A 55 -9.12 -27.04 -15.04
N THR A 56 -8.39 -27.03 -16.16
CA THR A 56 -6.92 -27.08 -16.17
C THR A 56 -6.32 -25.80 -15.58
N THR A 57 -6.84 -24.63 -15.96
CA THR A 57 -6.41 -23.34 -15.39
C THR A 57 -6.67 -23.28 -13.89
N ASN A 58 -7.85 -23.71 -13.45
CA ASN A 58 -8.20 -23.74 -12.03
C ASN A 58 -7.35 -24.74 -11.22
N ARG A 59 -6.88 -25.83 -11.83
CA ARG A 59 -5.94 -26.77 -11.20
C ARG A 59 -4.52 -26.22 -11.15
N ALA A 60 -4.04 -25.56 -12.22
CA ALA A 60 -2.73 -24.93 -12.26
C ALA A 60 -2.59 -23.83 -11.19
N SER A 61 -3.65 -23.06 -10.94
CA SER A 61 -3.70 -22.06 -9.85
C SER A 61 -3.68 -22.66 -8.43
N LYS A 62 -3.90 -23.98 -8.29
CA LYS A 62 -4.00 -24.69 -7.01
C LYS A 62 -2.82 -25.63 -6.72
N SER A 63 -1.98 -25.95 -7.70
CA SER A 63 -0.86 -26.88 -7.52
C SER A 63 0.48 -26.14 -7.34
N SER A 64 1.02 -26.19 -6.11
CA SER A 64 2.42 -25.95 -5.70
C SER A 64 3.04 -24.55 -5.92
N ASP A 65 2.78 -23.84 -7.02
CA ASP A 65 3.33 -22.50 -7.26
C ASP A 65 2.65 -21.41 -6.43
N SER A 66 1.40 -21.64 -5.99
CA SER A 66 0.69 -20.71 -5.10
C SER A 66 1.22 -20.71 -3.68
N ASN A 67 1.80 -21.82 -3.18
CA ASN A 67 2.33 -21.89 -1.82
C ASN A 67 3.62 -21.09 -1.67
N ASN A 68 4.52 -21.13 -2.65
CA ASN A 68 5.76 -20.35 -2.63
C ASN A 68 5.47 -18.85 -2.77
N ALA A 69 4.57 -18.47 -3.67
CA ALA A 69 4.13 -17.08 -3.80
C ALA A 69 3.44 -16.59 -2.52
N LEU A 70 2.53 -17.39 -1.94
CA LEU A 70 1.86 -17.07 -0.66
C LEU A 70 2.87 -16.93 0.49
N ALA A 71 3.88 -17.79 0.56
CA ALA A 71 4.93 -17.72 1.56
C ALA A 71 5.82 -16.48 1.39
N LEU A 72 6.12 -16.07 0.16
CA LEU A 72 6.84 -14.83 -0.13
C LEU A 72 6.00 -13.59 0.21
N PHE A 73 4.71 -13.57 -0.14
CA PHE A 73 3.80 -12.48 0.25
C PHE A 73 3.72 -12.35 1.77
N LYS A 74 3.60 -13.46 2.49
CA LYS A 74 3.62 -13.45 3.95
C LYS A 74 4.93 -12.87 4.50
N GLN A 75 6.07 -13.25 3.94
CA GLN A 75 7.37 -12.69 4.35
C GLN A 75 7.48 -11.19 4.07
N ILE A 76 6.96 -10.72 2.93
CA ILE A 76 6.89 -9.30 2.58
C ILE A 76 6.02 -8.55 3.58
N ASP A 77 4.85 -9.09 3.92
CA ASP A 77 3.92 -8.47 4.87
C ASP A 77 4.49 -8.43 6.29
N GLU A 78 5.13 -9.53 6.74
CA GLU A 78 5.82 -9.59 8.03
C GLU A 78 6.98 -8.58 8.08
N TRP A 79 7.78 -8.50 7.02
CA TRP A 79 8.88 -7.54 6.92
C TRP A 79 8.36 -6.09 6.93
N LYS A 80 7.27 -5.81 6.19
CA LYS A 80 6.62 -4.50 6.16
C LYS A 80 6.14 -4.09 7.55
N ALA A 81 5.42 -4.98 8.23
CA ALA A 81 4.91 -4.74 9.57
C ALA A 81 6.05 -4.41 10.56
N LYS A 82 7.11 -5.24 10.58
CA LYS A 82 8.29 -5.02 11.43
C LYS A 82 9.02 -3.72 11.11
N THR A 83 9.10 -3.35 9.84
CA THR A 83 9.78 -2.11 9.41
C THR A 83 9.01 -0.88 9.86
N ILE A 84 7.68 -0.87 9.69
CA ILE A 84 6.82 0.22 10.18
C ILE A 84 6.96 0.36 11.71
N GLU A 85 6.93 -0.76 12.43
CA GLU A 85 7.09 -0.78 13.88
C GLU A 85 8.42 -0.15 14.31
N ARG A 86 9.55 -0.56 13.71
CA ARG A 86 10.88 -0.03 14.03
C ARG A 86 11.00 1.47 13.75
N VAL A 87 10.48 1.93 12.61
CA VAL A 87 10.48 3.36 12.27
C VAL A 87 9.65 4.15 13.28
N SER A 88 8.49 3.62 13.69
CA SER A 88 7.63 4.23 14.71
C SER A 88 8.34 4.31 16.08
N GLN A 89 9.00 3.22 16.50
CA GLN A 89 9.78 3.18 17.73
C GLN A 89 10.89 4.24 17.72
N ALA A 90 11.71 4.28 16.67
CA ALA A 90 12.78 5.27 16.53
C ALA A 90 12.24 6.71 16.55
N ALA A 91 11.10 6.98 15.89
CA ALA A 91 10.46 8.29 15.93
C ALA A 91 9.96 8.66 17.34
N ASN A 92 9.40 7.71 18.07
CA ASN A 92 8.93 7.93 19.45
C ASN A 92 10.08 8.16 20.42
N GLU A 93 11.19 7.42 20.28
CA GLU A 93 12.41 7.65 21.04
C GLU A 93 12.99 9.05 20.76
N ALA A 94 13.04 9.46 19.49
CA ALA A 94 13.47 10.81 19.12
C ALA A 94 12.58 11.89 19.75
N ARG A 95 11.25 11.73 19.72
CA ARG A 95 10.31 12.64 20.40
C ARG A 95 10.53 12.70 21.90
N ALA A 96 10.68 11.55 22.56
CA ALA A 96 10.94 11.49 23.99
C ALA A 96 12.29 12.14 24.36
N ASN A 97 13.29 12.03 23.49
CA ASN A 97 14.56 12.72 23.65
C ASN A 97 14.41 14.24 23.54
N VAL A 98 13.65 14.73 22.56
CA VAL A 98 13.29 16.15 22.45
C VAL A 98 12.57 16.60 23.72
N GLU A 99 11.52 15.91 24.16
CA GLU A 99 10.81 16.24 25.39
C GLU A 99 11.75 16.33 26.59
N ARG A 100 12.71 15.41 26.73
CA ARG A 100 13.68 15.43 27.82
C ARG A 100 14.63 16.62 27.74
N LEU A 101 15.14 16.95 26.55
CA LEU A 101 16.06 18.06 26.32
C LEU A 101 15.41 19.42 26.63
N PHE A 102 14.12 19.57 26.31
CA PHE A 102 13.39 20.82 26.50
C PHE A 102 12.47 20.81 27.74
N SER A 103 12.48 19.73 28.54
CA SER A 103 11.65 19.64 29.75
C SER A 103 12.14 20.62 30.81
N ARG A 104 11.26 21.53 31.21
CA ARG A 104 11.48 22.47 32.32
C ARG A 104 10.85 22.00 33.63
N LYS A 105 10.44 20.74 33.72
CA LYS A 105 9.67 20.23 34.87
C LYS A 105 10.41 20.45 36.19
N ALA A 106 11.70 20.10 36.25
CA ALA A 106 12.52 20.27 37.45
C ALA A 106 12.67 21.76 37.83
N GLU A 107 12.82 22.66 36.85
CA GLU A 107 12.86 24.10 37.09
C GLU A 107 11.55 24.61 37.68
N TYR A 108 10.41 24.19 37.12
CA TYR A 108 9.09 24.57 37.63
C TYR A 108 8.82 23.99 39.02
N ASP A 109 9.26 22.76 39.30
CA ASP A 109 9.14 22.16 40.64
C ASP A 109 9.97 22.94 41.67
N GLN A 110 11.17 23.41 41.31
CA GLN A 110 11.98 24.28 42.17
C GLN A 110 11.33 25.66 42.37
N LEU A 111 10.78 26.24 41.30
CA LEU A 111 10.09 27.52 41.38
C LEU A 111 8.88 27.43 42.31
N LYS A 112 8.10 26.35 42.19
CA LYS A 112 6.96 26.06 43.07
C LYS A 112 7.39 25.96 44.53
N LYS A 113 8.46 25.22 44.83
CA LYS A 113 8.99 25.12 46.21
C LYS A 113 9.30 26.50 46.81
N LYS A 114 9.96 27.38 46.04
CA LYS A 114 10.25 28.75 46.50
C LYS A 114 8.99 29.57 46.75
N VAL A 115 7.96 29.43 45.90
CA VAL A 115 6.66 30.08 46.12
C VAL A 115 5.98 29.54 47.37
N ASP A 116 6.04 28.23 47.62
CA ASP A 116 5.49 27.59 48.81
C ASP A 116 6.22 28.06 50.08
N GLU A 117 7.55 28.22 50.03
CA GLU A 117 8.37 28.79 51.11
C GLU A 117 7.95 30.23 51.45
N ILE A 118 7.86 31.12 50.45
CA ILE A 118 7.37 32.49 50.64
C ILE A 118 5.94 32.49 51.20
N THR A 119 5.08 31.60 50.71
CA THR A 119 3.69 31.49 51.19
C THR A 119 3.65 31.12 52.68
N LYS A 120 4.56 30.24 53.12
CA LYS A 120 4.67 29.86 54.52
C LYS A 120 5.17 31.03 55.36
N GLU A 121 6.24 31.70 54.94
CA GLU A 121 6.77 32.88 55.63
C GLU A 121 5.72 33.97 55.78
N LEU A 122 4.98 34.27 54.72
CA LEU A 122 3.91 35.28 54.74
C LEU A 122 2.82 34.94 55.76
N LYS A 123 2.40 33.67 55.85
CA LYS A 123 1.39 33.22 56.82
C LYS A 123 1.92 33.31 58.25
N ASP A 124 3.12 32.82 58.50
CA ASP A 124 3.74 32.83 59.83
C ASP A 124 3.89 34.29 60.33
N GLN A 125 4.27 35.21 59.45
CA GLN A 125 4.43 36.63 59.76
C GLN A 125 3.10 37.37 59.90
N GLN A 126 2.08 36.99 59.12
CA GLN A 126 0.73 37.52 59.24
C GLN A 126 0.09 37.11 60.58
N GLU A 127 0.24 35.85 60.98
CA GLU A 127 -0.32 35.32 62.23
C GLU A 127 0.38 35.91 63.47
N SER A 128 1.68 36.17 63.37
CA SER A 128 2.48 36.77 64.45
C SER A 128 2.48 38.29 64.46
N GLU A 129 1.86 38.93 63.45
CA GLU A 129 1.88 40.39 63.23
C GLU A 129 3.31 40.99 63.28
N SER A 130 4.33 40.21 62.90
CA SER A 130 5.74 40.53 63.16
C SER A 130 6.53 41.07 61.95
N PHE A 131 5.84 41.58 60.94
CA PHE A 131 6.44 42.08 59.71
C PHE A 131 6.70 43.60 59.75
N VAL A 132 7.74 44.04 59.04
CA VAL A 132 8.03 45.47 58.78
C VAL A 132 8.11 45.75 57.27
N GLU A 133 8.18 47.01 56.88
CA GLU A 133 8.19 47.44 55.48
C GLU A 133 9.33 46.79 54.68
N THR A 134 10.49 46.55 55.31
CA THR A 134 11.62 45.88 54.64
C THR A 134 11.33 44.43 54.29
N ASP A 135 10.51 43.73 55.07
CA ASP A 135 10.12 42.34 54.80
C ASP A 135 9.14 42.29 53.62
N ILE A 136 8.17 43.22 53.60
CA ILE A 136 7.23 43.38 52.48
C ILE A 136 7.99 43.66 51.18
N ASP A 137 8.93 44.61 51.21
CA ASP A 137 9.78 44.93 50.06
C ASP A 137 10.63 43.72 49.63
N HIS A 138 11.12 42.93 50.58
CA HIS A 138 11.89 41.73 50.32
C HIS A 138 11.06 40.66 49.59
N TRP A 139 9.88 40.28 50.12
CA TRP A 139 9.00 39.31 49.46
C TRP A 139 8.53 39.81 48.10
N MET A 140 8.23 41.11 47.97
CA MET A 140 7.81 41.68 46.69
C MET A 140 8.94 41.60 45.64
N LYS A 141 10.20 41.81 46.03
CA LYS A 141 11.36 41.59 45.14
C LYS A 141 11.51 40.13 44.76
N GLN A 142 11.40 39.20 45.73
CA GLN A 142 11.51 37.77 45.45
C GLN A 142 10.41 37.30 44.48
N LEU A 143 9.15 37.68 44.71
CA LEU A 143 8.02 37.32 43.84
C LEU A 143 8.18 37.89 42.42
N LYS A 144 8.68 39.12 42.28
CA LYS A 144 9.01 39.70 40.96
C LYS A 144 10.10 38.90 40.25
N GLN A 145 11.14 38.46 40.97
CA GLN A 145 12.21 37.63 40.40
C GLN A 145 11.68 36.25 39.97
N LEU A 146 10.88 35.59 40.80
CA LEU A 146 10.28 34.30 40.46
C LEU A 146 9.37 34.39 39.22
N LYS A 147 8.63 35.49 39.08
CA LYS A 147 7.83 35.77 37.88
C LYS A 147 8.71 35.97 36.64
N ALA A 148 9.88 36.60 36.77
CA ALA A 148 10.83 36.72 35.66
C ALA A 148 11.42 35.36 35.27
N ASP A 149 11.79 34.53 36.25
CA ASP A 149 12.35 33.19 36.02
C ASP A 149 11.35 32.22 35.39
N LEU A 150 10.06 32.33 35.74
CA LEU A 150 8.98 31.56 35.11
C LEU A 150 8.91 31.81 33.59
N ASN A 151 8.99 33.09 33.20
CA ASN A 151 8.84 33.55 31.82
C ASN A 151 10.15 33.48 31.02
N ARG A 152 11.26 33.13 31.68
CA ARG A 152 12.55 32.97 31.02
C ARG A 152 12.51 31.76 30.08
N PRO A 153 12.94 31.88 28.82
CA PRO A 153 13.07 30.73 27.94
C PRO A 153 14.12 29.73 28.47
N SER A 154 13.90 28.44 28.21
CA SER A 154 14.82 27.37 28.61
C SER A 154 16.23 27.66 28.07
N LYS A 155 17.26 27.52 28.91
CA LYS A 155 18.65 27.61 28.46
C LYS A 155 19.01 26.30 27.77
N VAL A 156 18.74 26.21 26.48
CA VAL A 156 19.33 25.17 25.65
C VAL A 156 20.72 25.69 25.28
N ASP A 157 21.74 24.86 25.48
CA ASP A 157 23.14 25.19 25.16
C ASP A 157 23.29 25.74 23.73
N THR A 158 24.37 26.48 23.50
CA THR A 158 24.66 27.22 22.27
C THR A 158 24.70 26.39 20.98
N ASP A 159 24.68 25.06 21.08
CA ASP A 159 24.54 24.16 19.94
C ASP A 159 23.13 23.53 19.91
N PRO A 160 22.23 23.97 19.01
CA PRO A 160 20.89 23.41 18.91
C PRO A 160 20.97 21.94 18.48
N PRO A 161 20.14 21.04 19.06
CA PRO A 161 20.11 19.65 18.66
C PRO A 161 19.71 19.53 17.19
N VAL A 162 20.52 18.80 16.40
CA VAL A 162 20.29 18.56 14.98
C VAL A 162 19.61 17.21 14.79
N LEU A 163 18.50 17.18 14.05
CA LEU A 163 17.88 15.93 13.64
C LEU A 163 18.75 15.23 12.60
N GLN A 164 19.30 14.07 12.94
CA GLN A 164 20.01 13.20 12.01
C GLN A 164 19.09 12.07 11.59
N VAL A 165 18.71 12.04 10.31
CA VAL A 165 17.92 10.96 9.72
C VAL A 165 18.82 10.14 8.81
N GLN A 166 18.86 8.82 9.01
CA GLN A 166 19.58 7.93 8.10
C GLN A 166 18.93 7.97 6.72
N ASN A 167 19.75 8.06 5.67
CA ASN A 167 19.26 7.98 4.30
C ASN A 167 18.94 6.53 3.96
N ILE A 168 17.71 6.25 3.52
CA ILE A 168 17.26 4.92 3.14
C ILE A 168 16.94 4.95 1.64
N ASP A 169 17.64 4.13 0.85
CA ASP A 169 17.35 3.97 -0.57
C ASP A 169 16.17 3.02 -0.79
N TRP A 170 14.98 3.61 -0.94
CA TRP A 170 13.73 2.88 -1.12
C TRP A 170 13.69 1.94 -2.33
N ASN A 171 14.56 2.15 -3.33
CA ASN A 171 14.60 1.31 -4.54
C ASN A 171 15.29 -0.02 -4.32
N THR A 172 16.03 -0.18 -3.23
CA THR A 172 16.85 -1.36 -2.97
C THR A 172 16.48 -2.12 -1.70
N ILE A 173 15.50 -1.61 -0.94
CA ILE A 173 15.07 -2.17 0.34
C ILE A 173 14.54 -3.62 0.24
N ILE A 174 13.81 -3.96 -0.82
CA ILE A 174 13.33 -5.32 -1.04
C ILE A 174 13.50 -5.72 -2.51
N LYS A 175 14.09 -6.88 -2.74
CA LYS A 175 14.29 -7.46 -4.07
C LYS A 175 13.91 -8.93 -4.04
N ILE A 176 13.16 -9.36 -5.04
CA ILE A 176 12.87 -10.78 -5.28
C ILE A 176 13.75 -11.20 -6.44
N SER A 177 14.74 -12.06 -6.16
CA SER A 177 15.60 -12.64 -7.19
C SER A 177 15.01 -13.98 -7.64
N SER A 178 14.78 -14.13 -8.94
CA SER A 178 14.44 -15.41 -9.54
C SER A 178 15.69 -16.08 -10.10
N SER A 179 15.92 -17.36 -9.79
CA SER A 179 17.02 -18.15 -10.35
C SER A 179 16.66 -18.77 -11.71
N TYR A 180 15.85 -18.10 -12.52
CA TYR A 180 15.65 -18.52 -13.91
C TYR A 180 16.82 -18.00 -14.75
N ASN A 181 17.67 -18.95 -15.12
CA ASN A 181 18.81 -18.76 -15.99
C ASN A 181 18.44 -18.01 -17.27
N GLU A 182 19.39 -17.16 -17.70
CA GLU A 182 19.54 -16.62 -19.04
C GLU A 182 19.10 -17.64 -20.09
N HIS A 183 18.04 -17.33 -20.85
CA HIS A 183 17.86 -17.62 -22.28
C HIS A 183 16.51 -17.03 -22.71
N GLY A 184 16.55 -15.78 -23.17
CA GLY A 184 15.36 -15.09 -23.68
C GLY A 184 15.48 -13.59 -23.60
N LYS A 185 16.26 -12.99 -24.49
CA LYS A 185 16.06 -11.58 -24.86
C LYS A 185 14.63 -11.42 -25.40
N HIS A 186 14.08 -10.21 -25.23
CA HIS A 186 12.68 -9.76 -25.45
C HIS A 186 11.81 -9.99 -24.21
N THR A 187 11.50 -8.98 -23.40
CA THR A 187 10.76 -7.76 -23.80
C THR A 187 11.03 -6.58 -22.85
N ASN A 188 12.00 -5.72 -23.21
CA ASN A 188 12.01 -4.34 -22.75
C ASN A 188 11.09 -3.51 -23.66
N LEU A 189 9.78 -3.61 -23.47
CA LEU A 189 8.81 -2.78 -24.21
C LEU A 189 7.45 -2.69 -23.51
N ALA A 190 7.43 -2.51 -22.19
CA ALA A 190 6.20 -2.17 -21.47
C ALA A 190 6.39 -1.20 -20.28
N GLN A 191 7.62 -0.84 -19.92
CA GLN A 191 7.90 0.11 -18.83
C GLN A 191 8.04 1.58 -19.27
N ASN A 192 8.03 1.87 -20.58
CA ASN A 192 8.23 3.23 -21.10
C ASN A 192 6.94 3.95 -21.57
N GLN A 193 5.75 3.46 -21.21
CA GLN A 193 4.47 4.11 -21.56
C GLN A 193 3.68 4.67 -20.36
N LEU A 194 4.13 4.48 -19.12
CA LEU A 194 3.49 5.12 -17.95
C LEU A 194 4.13 6.47 -17.57
N GLU A 195 5.35 6.79 -18.04
CA GLU A 195 6.03 8.05 -17.71
C GLU A 195 5.65 9.25 -18.61
N LYS A 196 4.83 9.05 -19.66
CA LYS A 196 4.32 10.16 -20.50
C LYS A 196 2.87 10.56 -20.20
N GLY A 197 2.21 9.91 -19.24
CA GLY A 197 0.81 10.20 -18.87
C GLY A 197 0.61 11.03 -17.60
N MET A 198 1.66 11.30 -16.81
CA MET A 198 1.56 12.01 -15.52
C MET A 198 2.38 13.32 -15.47
N LEU A 199 2.39 14.09 -16.57
CA LEU A 199 2.95 15.46 -16.57
C LEU A 199 1.94 16.55 -16.96
N TYR A 200 0.64 16.22 -17.02
CA TYR A 200 -0.40 17.22 -17.06
C TYR A 200 -1.31 17.04 -15.84
N LEU A 201 -1.60 18.17 -15.17
CA LEU A 201 -2.36 18.31 -13.94
C LEU A 201 -1.53 18.23 -12.66
N LEU A 202 -0.80 19.32 -12.37
CA LEU A 202 -0.85 20.01 -11.08
C LEU A 202 -0.31 21.44 -11.28
N SER A 203 -1.15 22.30 -11.83
CA SER A 203 -1.05 23.75 -11.66
C SER A 203 -2.37 24.21 -11.08
N ILE A 204 -2.48 24.17 -9.75
CA ILE A 204 -3.51 24.89 -9.03
C ILE A 204 -2.79 25.78 -8.03
N LYS A 205 -2.71 27.06 -8.40
CA LYS A 205 -2.47 28.18 -7.50
C LYS A 205 -3.63 28.24 -6.51
N TYR A 206 -3.34 28.51 -5.24
CA TYR A 206 -4.28 29.21 -4.38
C TYR A 206 -3.55 30.37 -3.65
N PRO A 207 -4.28 31.46 -3.35
CA PRO A 207 -3.78 32.75 -2.91
C PRO A 207 -3.35 32.78 -1.45
#